data_AF-A0A2U8HJS0-F1
#
_entry.id   AF-A0A2U8HJS0-F1
#
_cell.length_a   1.000
_cell.length_b   1.000
_cell.length_c   1.000
_cell.angle_alpha   90.00
_cell.angle_beta   90.00
_cell.angle_gamma   90.00
#
_symmetry.space_group_name_H-M   'P 1'
#
loop_
_entity.id
_entity.type
_entity.pdbx_description
1 polymer ?
#
loop_
_entity_poly.entity_id
_entity_poly.type
_entity_poly.pdbx_seq_one_letter_code
_entity_poly.pdbx_strand_id
1 'polypeptide(L)'
;MPLRKLCVAGSLVLTLASCGGGGSGGGSGSAPAGNAPETGTEIDTPAFEAYSTDHNGYSRVRLQAGDRPGDAAILAKFDDADPADPSGYRNLIAQTEARYLDTMTIEVIAEVSGTGAEERVKRILRLTADQAPFNNVDGDGNLIASGQYYFRGGAEVYASVDGGSLQRGIGDLENMVVDFDSETVTIDLRTPYDPGAGSEIETAIQASDLSLNVLTGAFGGTVAMTTRSADTGEILSSTGQLRGNLNGDEEGLSRLVENMTTSGLFTVGGDSDRFQADGVFWGSQLNYED
;
A
#
# COMPACT_ATOMS: atom_id res chain seq x y z
N MET A 1 -25.38 21.46 87.79
CA MET A 1 -25.26 21.78 86.34
C MET A 1 -23.78 21.68 85.95
N PRO A 2 -23.46 21.23 84.73
CA PRO A 2 -22.71 20.01 84.39
C PRO A 2 -21.22 20.35 84.08
N LEU A 3 -20.26 19.48 83.77
CA LEU A 3 -20.11 18.46 82.73
C LEU A 3 -18.80 17.68 83.04
N ARG A 4 -18.78 16.34 82.97
CA ARG A 4 -18.14 15.47 81.92
C ARG A 4 -16.61 15.65 81.77
N LYS A 5 -15.76 14.66 82.07
CA LYS A 5 -15.47 13.31 81.48
C LYS A 5 -14.49 13.32 80.29
N LEU A 6 -13.53 12.36 80.38
CA LEU A 6 -12.59 11.75 79.40
C LEU A 6 -11.31 12.56 79.09
N CYS A 7 -10.10 12.07 79.44
CA CYS A 7 -9.32 10.92 78.93
C CYS A 7 -8.90 11.06 77.45
N VAL A 8 -7.58 11.06 77.19
CA VAL A 8 -6.82 9.99 76.51
C VAL A 8 -5.48 10.53 75.97
N ALA A 9 -4.44 9.72 76.23
CA ALA A 9 -3.17 9.48 75.54
C ALA A 9 -2.43 10.62 74.81
N GLY A 10 -1.20 10.82 75.27
CA GLY A 10 -0.16 11.51 74.52
C GLY A 10 0.28 10.71 73.30
N SER A 11 0.63 11.44 72.25
CA SER A 11 1.42 10.94 71.13
C SER A 11 2.43 12.00 70.72
N LEU A 12 3.64 11.49 70.52
CA LEU A 12 4.89 12.12 70.18
C LEU A 12 4.74 13.01 68.93
N VAL A 13 5.10 14.29 69.02
CA VAL A 13 5.27 15.17 67.86
C VAL A 13 6.74 15.09 67.44
N LEU A 14 7.00 14.42 66.30
CA LEU A 14 8.27 14.55 65.58
C LEU A 14 8.25 15.87 64.79
N THR A 15 9.08 16.81 65.22
CA THR A 15 9.47 18.00 64.47
C THR A 15 10.45 17.60 63.37
N LEU A 16 10.00 17.62 62.11
CA LEU A 16 10.90 17.67 60.94
C LEU A 16 10.82 19.06 60.32
N ALA A 17 11.99 19.65 60.22
CA ALA A 17 12.24 21.03 59.90
C ALA A 17 11.77 21.39 58.48
N SER A 18 11.09 22.53 58.41
CA SER A 18 10.91 23.33 57.21
C SER A 18 12.28 23.83 56.71
N CYS A 19 12.68 23.41 55.52
CA CYS A 19 13.52 24.24 54.67
C CYS A 19 12.63 24.69 53.50
N GLY A 20 12.28 25.97 53.51
CA GLY A 20 11.52 26.61 52.46
C GLY A 20 12.33 26.67 51.18
N GLY A 21 11.69 26.30 50.08
CA GLY A 21 12.14 26.52 48.72
C GLY A 21 10.90 26.65 47.84
N GLY A 22 10.22 27.80 47.98
CA GLY A 22 9.14 28.19 47.09
C GLY A 22 9.69 28.52 45.70
N GLY A 23 9.15 27.85 44.69
CA GLY A 23 9.41 28.11 43.28
C GLY A 23 8.19 27.71 42.48
N SER A 24 7.12 28.50 42.60
CA SER A 24 5.96 28.45 41.72
C SER A 24 6.22 29.30 40.48
N GLY A 25 6.27 28.64 39.32
CA GLY A 25 6.23 29.21 37.97
C GLY A 25 6.36 28.01 37.03
N GLY A 26 5.31 27.51 36.39
CA GLY A 26 4.43 28.26 35.49
C GLY A 26 5.05 28.18 34.10
N GLY A 27 4.76 27.12 33.35
CA GLY A 27 5.21 26.98 31.97
C GLY A 27 5.39 25.54 31.53
N SER A 28 4.30 24.97 31.00
CA SER A 28 4.22 23.77 30.14
C SER A 28 5.14 22.60 30.53
N GLY A 29 4.58 21.64 31.27
CA GLY A 29 5.08 20.27 31.19
C GLY A 29 4.91 19.83 29.73
N SER A 30 5.97 19.95 28.94
CA SER A 30 6.03 19.26 27.66
C SER A 30 5.79 17.80 27.99
N ALA A 31 4.67 17.24 27.51
CA ALA A 31 4.54 15.81 27.37
C ALA A 31 5.86 15.27 26.77
N PRO A 32 6.35 14.08 27.17
CA PRO A 32 7.44 13.48 26.44
C PRO A 32 7.02 13.49 24.96
N ALA A 33 7.75 14.22 24.12
CA ALA A 33 7.49 14.21 22.69
C ALA A 33 7.63 12.75 22.27
N GLY A 34 6.56 12.18 21.71
CA GLY A 34 6.55 10.77 21.31
C GLY A 34 7.66 10.46 20.30
N ASN A 35 7.91 9.18 20.05
CA ASN A 35 9.04 8.75 19.23
C ASN A 35 8.80 8.83 17.71
N ALA A 36 7.63 9.29 17.25
CA ALA A 36 7.37 9.43 15.82
C ALA A 36 8.23 10.55 15.20
N PRO A 37 8.80 10.33 14.00
CA PRO A 37 9.53 11.38 13.30
C PRO A 37 8.59 12.54 12.94
N GLU A 38 9.11 13.77 12.93
CA GLU A 38 8.33 14.96 12.54
C GLU A 38 7.88 14.90 11.07
N THR A 39 8.67 14.25 10.22
CA THR A 39 8.40 14.06 8.79
C THR A 39 8.76 12.65 8.38
N GLY A 40 7.90 12.00 7.60
CA GLY A 40 8.18 10.67 7.05
C GLY A 40 9.10 10.73 5.83
N THR A 41 9.68 9.57 5.49
CA THR A 41 10.54 9.39 4.31
C THR A 41 9.81 9.73 3.02
N GLU A 42 10.40 10.57 2.17
CA GLU A 42 9.83 10.89 0.85
C GLU A 42 9.91 9.66 -0.06
N ILE A 43 8.82 9.36 -0.79
CA ILE A 43 8.78 8.27 -1.75
C ILE A 43 8.75 8.86 -3.16
N ASP A 44 9.89 8.79 -3.85
CA ASP A 44 10.06 9.35 -5.19
C ASP A 44 9.73 8.31 -6.27
N THR A 45 8.54 8.42 -6.85
CA THR A 45 8.05 7.54 -7.93
C THR A 45 7.29 8.36 -8.99
N PRO A 46 7.98 9.21 -9.78
CA PRO A 46 7.38 10.17 -10.71
C PRO A 46 6.52 9.55 -11.83
N ALA A 47 6.62 8.24 -12.06
CA ALA A 47 5.74 7.54 -12.99
C ALA A 47 4.27 7.51 -12.52
N PHE A 48 4.00 7.76 -11.23
CA PHE A 48 2.67 7.66 -10.65
C PHE A 48 2.17 8.98 -10.08
N GLU A 49 0.88 9.22 -10.24
CA GLU A 49 0.16 10.18 -9.42
C GLU A 49 -0.20 9.53 -8.08
N ALA A 50 0.10 10.20 -6.97
CA ALA A 50 -0.25 9.73 -5.63
C ALA A 50 -0.92 10.85 -4.83
N TYR A 51 -2.11 10.59 -4.29
CA TYR A 51 -2.89 11.57 -3.53
C TYR A 51 -3.94 10.89 -2.65
N SER A 52 -4.45 11.62 -1.65
CA SER A 52 -5.60 11.18 -0.86
C SER A 52 -6.91 11.59 -1.55
N THR A 53 -7.87 10.68 -1.63
CA THR A 53 -9.18 10.94 -2.25
C THR A 53 -10.09 11.74 -1.32
N ASP A 54 -10.80 12.73 -1.86
CA ASP A 54 -11.66 13.62 -1.05
C ASP A 54 -12.88 12.93 -0.42
N HIS A 55 -13.41 11.88 -1.05
CA HIS A 55 -14.70 11.29 -0.68
C HIS A 55 -14.60 10.20 0.40
N ASN A 56 -13.46 9.53 0.54
CA ASN A 56 -13.23 8.47 1.53
C ASN A 56 -11.84 8.53 2.19
N GLY A 57 -10.97 9.46 1.80
CA GLY A 57 -9.64 9.63 2.41
C GLY A 57 -8.61 8.56 2.03
N TYR A 58 -8.89 7.72 1.04
CA TYR A 58 -8.02 6.63 0.65
C TYR A 58 -6.75 7.17 -0.01
N SER A 59 -5.63 6.51 0.27
CA SER A 59 -4.38 6.75 -0.44
C SER A 59 -4.46 6.08 -1.81
N ARG A 60 -4.55 6.91 -2.86
CA ARG A 60 -4.64 6.48 -4.24
C ARG A 60 -3.26 6.56 -4.91
N VAL A 61 -2.93 5.50 -5.65
CA VAL A 61 -1.87 5.50 -6.67
C VAL A 61 -2.53 5.33 -8.03
N ARG A 62 -2.12 6.14 -9.00
CA ARG A 62 -2.65 6.07 -10.36
C ARG A 62 -1.53 6.09 -11.39
N LEU A 63 -1.64 5.22 -12.38
CA LEU A 63 -0.86 5.24 -13.61
C LEU A 63 -1.79 5.54 -14.79
N GLN A 64 -1.57 6.69 -15.42
CA GLN A 64 -2.26 7.08 -16.65
C GLN A 64 -1.42 6.61 -17.86
N ALA A 65 -1.73 5.43 -18.39
CA ALA A 65 -1.02 4.85 -19.54
C ALA A 65 -1.57 5.32 -20.89
N GLY A 66 -2.86 5.70 -20.95
CA GLY A 66 -3.50 6.21 -22.15
C GLY A 66 -3.18 7.68 -22.40
N ASP A 67 -2.51 7.96 -23.52
CA ASP A 67 -2.03 9.28 -23.94
C ASP A 67 -2.65 9.76 -25.27
N ARG A 68 -3.51 8.96 -25.90
CA ARG A 68 -4.06 9.27 -27.22
C ARG A 68 -5.14 10.35 -27.13
N PRO A 69 -5.28 11.20 -28.17
CA PRO A 69 -6.41 12.11 -28.28
C PRO A 69 -7.74 11.34 -28.16
N GLY A 70 -8.52 11.65 -27.13
CA GLY A 70 -9.80 11.00 -26.84
C GLY A 70 -9.77 10.03 -25.65
N ASP A 71 -8.61 9.59 -25.18
CA ASP A 71 -8.51 8.69 -24.02
C ASP A 71 -9.10 9.31 -22.75
N ALA A 72 -8.88 10.61 -22.54
CA ALA A 72 -9.48 11.34 -21.42
C ALA A 72 -11.02 11.32 -21.46
N ALA A 73 -11.63 11.40 -22.65
CA ALA A 73 -13.08 11.34 -22.80
C ALA A 73 -13.61 9.91 -22.60
N ILE A 74 -12.81 8.88 -22.93
CA ILE A 74 -13.13 7.48 -22.63
C ILE A 74 -13.06 7.23 -21.12
N LEU A 75 -12.01 7.70 -20.46
CA LEU A 75 -11.83 7.54 -19.02
C LEU A 75 -12.92 8.27 -18.22
N ALA A 76 -13.31 9.46 -18.64
CA ALA A 76 -14.41 10.20 -18.01
C ALA A 76 -15.73 9.40 -18.00
N LYS A 77 -15.96 8.52 -18.98
CA LYS A 77 -17.17 7.66 -19.01
C LYS A 77 -17.16 6.57 -17.94
N PHE A 78 -15.99 6.10 -17.52
CA PHE A 78 -15.88 5.15 -16.41
C PHE A 78 -16.09 5.81 -15.05
N ASP A 79 -15.88 7.13 -14.97
CA ASP A 79 -16.20 7.91 -13.78
C ASP A 79 -17.72 8.23 -13.71
N ASP A 80 -18.46 8.03 -14.80
CA ASP A 80 -19.93 8.07 -14.87
C ASP A 80 -20.52 6.67 -14.57
N ALA A 81 -21.69 6.61 -13.93
CA ALA A 81 -22.23 5.40 -13.28
C ALA A 81 -22.65 4.21 -14.18
N ASP A 82 -22.25 4.15 -15.46
CA ASP A 82 -22.52 3.00 -16.35
C ASP A 82 -21.23 2.33 -16.82
N PRO A 83 -20.77 1.25 -16.16
CA PRO A 83 -19.53 0.56 -16.50
C PRO A 83 -19.57 -0.23 -17.82
N ALA A 84 -20.71 -0.29 -18.53
CA ALA A 84 -20.85 -0.97 -19.81
C ALA A 84 -20.65 -0.07 -21.05
N ASP A 85 -20.62 1.26 -20.88
CA ASP A 85 -20.28 2.27 -21.88
C ASP A 85 -18.93 2.91 -21.49
N PRO A 86 -17.84 2.69 -22.25
CA PRO A 86 -17.80 2.64 -23.70
C PRO A 86 -17.51 1.29 -24.36
N SER A 87 -18.13 1.07 -25.52
CA SER A 87 -17.88 -0.09 -26.40
C SER A 87 -16.39 -0.20 -26.74
N GLY A 88 -15.82 -1.41 -26.61
CA GLY A 88 -14.40 -1.66 -26.83
C GLY A 88 -13.50 -1.34 -25.63
N TYR A 89 -14.07 -0.91 -24.49
CA TYR A 89 -13.32 -0.68 -23.26
C TYR A 89 -13.96 -1.41 -22.08
N ARG A 90 -13.14 -1.81 -21.11
CA ARG A 90 -13.57 -2.51 -19.91
C ARG A 90 -12.77 -2.06 -18.70
N ASN A 91 -13.41 -2.12 -17.54
CA ASN A 91 -12.71 -2.27 -16.28
C ASN A 91 -12.46 -3.78 -16.08
N LEU A 92 -11.23 -4.22 -16.34
CA LEU A 92 -10.83 -5.64 -16.34
C LEU A 92 -10.83 -6.24 -14.92
N ILE A 93 -10.51 -5.39 -13.95
CA ILE A 93 -10.46 -5.71 -12.54
C ILE A 93 -11.19 -4.58 -11.83
N ALA A 94 -12.50 -4.71 -11.69
CA ALA A 94 -13.27 -3.99 -10.67
C ALA A 94 -13.34 -4.86 -9.41
N GLN A 95 -12.22 -5.49 -9.05
CA GLN A 95 -12.19 -6.44 -7.95
C GLN A 95 -11.77 -5.72 -6.69
N THR A 96 -12.71 -5.66 -5.76
CA THR A 96 -12.36 -5.82 -4.38
C THR A 96 -13.04 -7.12 -3.96
N GLU A 97 -12.27 -8.20 -3.78
CA GLU A 97 -12.86 -9.46 -3.29
C GLU A 97 -13.66 -9.20 -2.02
N ALA A 98 -14.64 -10.05 -1.70
CA ALA A 98 -15.44 -9.90 -0.48
C ALA A 98 -14.60 -9.72 0.81
N ARG A 99 -13.36 -10.21 0.80
CA ARG A 99 -12.37 -10.07 1.88
C ARG A 99 -11.81 -8.65 2.05
N TYR A 100 -11.79 -7.85 0.99
CA TYR A 100 -11.08 -6.56 0.93
C TYR A 100 -12.02 -5.36 0.73
N LEU A 101 -13.34 -5.59 0.57
CA LEU A 101 -14.33 -4.60 0.07
C LEU A 101 -14.25 -3.24 0.77
N ASP A 102 -13.90 -3.24 2.05
CA ASP A 102 -13.86 -2.03 2.86
C ASP A 102 -12.45 -1.42 3.00
N THR A 103 -11.39 -2.03 2.44
CA THR A 103 -10.01 -1.56 2.66
C THR A 103 -9.27 -1.16 1.40
N MET A 104 -9.68 -1.60 0.20
CA MET A 104 -8.98 -1.23 -1.03
C MET A 104 -9.91 -1.22 -2.25
N THR A 105 -9.45 -0.58 -3.33
CA THR A 105 -10.11 -0.66 -4.64
C THR A 105 -9.04 -0.71 -5.72
N ILE A 106 -9.08 -1.76 -6.53
CA ILE A 106 -8.24 -1.89 -7.71
C ILE A 106 -9.08 -1.63 -8.95
N GLU A 107 -8.53 -0.88 -9.90
CA GLU A 107 -9.13 -0.62 -11.20
C GLU A 107 -8.09 -0.80 -12.30
N VAL A 108 -8.48 -1.50 -13.37
CA VAL A 108 -7.70 -1.57 -14.61
C VAL A 108 -8.62 -1.26 -15.78
N ILE A 109 -8.54 -0.03 -16.31
CA ILE A 109 -9.28 0.36 -17.51
C ILE A 109 -8.43 0.08 -18.74
N ALA A 110 -8.99 -0.70 -19.65
CA ALA A 110 -8.30 -1.11 -20.86
C ALA A 110 -9.19 -1.06 -22.10
N GLU A 111 -8.55 -0.89 -23.25
CA GLU A 111 -9.10 -1.17 -24.56
C GLU A 111 -9.07 -2.69 -24.79
N VAL A 112 -10.21 -3.26 -25.16
CA VAL A 112 -10.36 -4.70 -25.40
C VAL A 112 -10.90 -4.96 -26.79
N SER A 113 -10.61 -6.15 -27.32
CA SER A 113 -11.24 -6.69 -28.52
C SER A 113 -11.90 -8.02 -28.22
N GLY A 114 -12.90 -8.42 -29.00
CA GLY A 114 -13.62 -9.67 -28.80
C GLY A 114 -14.62 -9.57 -27.65
N THR A 115 -15.20 -10.70 -27.25
CA THR A 115 -16.17 -10.80 -26.16
C THR A 115 -16.07 -12.17 -25.48
N GLY A 116 -16.34 -12.23 -24.18
CA GLY A 116 -16.33 -13.50 -23.44
C GLY A 116 -14.96 -14.17 -23.46
N ALA A 117 -14.90 -15.45 -23.82
CA ALA A 117 -13.65 -16.22 -23.84
C ALA A 117 -12.62 -15.75 -24.90
N GLU A 118 -13.06 -14.99 -25.89
CA GLU A 118 -12.20 -14.41 -26.94
C GLU A 118 -11.81 -12.97 -26.63
N GLU A 119 -12.21 -12.42 -25.47
CA GLU A 119 -11.80 -11.08 -25.08
C GLU A 119 -10.27 -11.02 -24.92
N ARG A 120 -9.65 -9.98 -25.48
CA ARG A 120 -8.21 -9.74 -25.43
C ARG A 120 -7.95 -8.28 -25.11
N VAL A 121 -7.04 -8.06 -24.18
CA VAL A 121 -6.57 -6.71 -23.81
C VAL A 121 -5.65 -6.20 -24.92
N LYS A 122 -5.93 -5.01 -25.45
CA LYS A 122 -5.14 -4.39 -26.50
C LYS A 122 -4.19 -3.34 -25.97
N ARG A 123 -4.64 -2.58 -24.97
CA ARG A 123 -3.91 -1.46 -24.41
C ARG A 123 -4.50 -1.09 -23.06
N ILE A 124 -3.64 -0.72 -22.12
CA ILE A 124 -4.08 -0.16 -20.84
C ILE A 124 -4.23 1.35 -20.96
N LEU A 125 -5.29 1.90 -20.37
CA LEU A 125 -5.55 3.33 -20.33
C LEU A 125 -5.25 3.90 -18.94
N ARG A 126 -5.65 3.18 -17.90
CA ARG A 126 -5.49 3.61 -16.50
C ARG A 126 -5.38 2.39 -15.60
N LEU A 127 -4.44 2.44 -14.67
CA LEU A 127 -4.46 1.58 -13.48
C LEU A 127 -4.63 2.47 -12.25
N THR A 128 -5.43 2.01 -11.31
CA THR A 128 -5.64 2.67 -10.01
C THR A 128 -5.53 1.62 -8.91
N ALA A 129 -4.81 1.96 -7.83
CA ALA A 129 -4.78 1.21 -6.60
C ALA A 129 -5.08 2.15 -5.43
N ASP A 130 -6.26 1.97 -4.83
CA ASP A 130 -6.68 2.71 -3.65
C ASP A 130 -6.52 1.85 -2.40
N GLN A 131 -6.00 2.47 -1.36
CA GLN A 131 -5.80 1.84 -0.07
C GLN A 131 -6.44 2.69 1.03
N ALA A 132 -7.16 2.06 1.95
CA ALA A 132 -7.68 2.71 3.13
C ALA A 132 -6.55 3.41 3.93
N PRO A 133 -6.88 4.43 4.73
CA PRO A 133 -5.88 5.21 5.45
C PRO A 133 -4.92 4.38 6.31
N PHE A 134 -3.73 4.94 6.50
CA PHE A 134 -2.70 4.42 7.39
C PHE A 134 -2.40 5.43 8.50
N ASN A 135 -2.62 5.03 9.75
CA ASN A 135 -2.46 5.86 10.93
C ASN A 135 -1.55 5.14 11.92
N ASN A 136 -0.25 5.42 11.86
CA ASN A 136 0.77 4.75 12.66
C ASN A 136 1.30 5.59 13.83
N VAL A 137 0.55 6.59 14.26
CA VAL A 137 0.93 7.47 15.37
C VAL A 137 -0.19 7.48 16.40
N ASP A 138 0.13 7.12 17.64
CA ASP A 138 -0.82 7.13 18.76
C ASP A 138 -1.12 8.56 19.27
N GLY A 139 -2.03 8.67 20.24
CA GLY A 139 -2.40 9.95 20.84
C GLY A 139 -1.28 10.66 21.62
N ASP A 140 -0.21 9.94 21.97
CA ASP A 140 0.98 10.45 22.65
C ASP A 140 2.12 10.79 21.66
N GLY A 141 1.91 10.59 20.36
CA GLY A 141 2.88 10.86 19.31
C GLY A 141 3.91 9.76 19.08
N ASN A 142 3.65 8.52 19.52
CA ASN A 142 4.54 7.38 19.30
C ASN A 142 4.13 6.56 18.08
N LEU A 143 5.12 5.94 17.44
CA LEU A 143 4.89 4.91 16.43
C LEU A 143 4.22 3.68 17.05
N ILE A 144 3.17 3.22 16.39
CA ILE A 144 2.39 2.06 16.84
C ILE A 144 3.05 0.75 16.35
N ALA A 145 3.32 0.69 15.05
CA ALA A 145 3.95 -0.44 14.38
C ALA A 145 5.47 -0.44 14.58
N SER A 146 6.01 -1.63 14.82
CA SER A 146 7.44 -1.90 14.91
C SER A 146 7.76 -3.31 14.41
N GLY A 147 8.99 -3.52 13.97
CA GLY A 147 9.46 -4.78 13.39
C GLY A 147 8.85 -5.11 12.04
N GLN A 148 8.75 -6.41 11.76
CA GLN A 148 8.43 -6.94 10.44
C GLN A 148 7.00 -7.47 10.34
N TYR A 149 6.35 -7.16 9.22
CA TYR A 149 5.01 -7.61 8.84
C TYR A 149 5.08 -8.30 7.48
N TYR A 150 4.37 -9.43 7.35
CA TYR A 150 4.46 -10.31 6.19
C TYR A 150 3.15 -10.34 5.44
N PHE A 151 3.21 -10.13 4.12
CA PHE A 151 2.05 -10.04 3.25
C PHE A 151 2.10 -11.08 2.14
N ARG A 152 0.91 -11.54 1.73
CA ARG A 152 0.67 -12.38 0.54
C ARG A 152 -0.58 -11.89 -0.16
N GLY A 153 -0.68 -12.16 -1.45
CA GLY A 153 -1.86 -11.79 -2.23
C GLY A 153 -1.69 -12.03 -3.72
N GLY A 154 -2.31 -11.19 -4.55
CA GLY A 154 -2.35 -11.34 -6.00
C GLY A 154 -1.57 -10.27 -6.74
N ALA A 155 -1.26 -10.56 -8.00
CA ALA A 155 -0.69 -9.62 -8.95
C ALA A 155 -1.22 -9.87 -10.36
N GLU A 156 -1.39 -8.80 -11.12
CA GLU A 156 -1.65 -8.87 -12.56
C GLU A 156 -0.70 -7.97 -13.33
N VAL A 157 -0.28 -8.48 -14.49
CA VAL A 157 0.71 -7.87 -15.37
C VAL A 157 0.13 -7.74 -16.77
N TYR A 158 0.41 -6.63 -17.43
CA TYR A 158 0.07 -6.36 -18.82
C TYR A 158 1.33 -5.97 -19.56
N ALA A 159 1.86 -6.88 -20.37
CA ALA A 159 3.21 -6.78 -20.91
C ALA A 159 3.24 -6.90 -22.43
N SER A 160 4.19 -6.19 -23.05
CA SER A 160 4.56 -6.40 -24.46
C SER A 160 6.02 -6.80 -24.55
N VAL A 161 6.30 -7.73 -25.47
CA VAL A 161 7.65 -8.17 -25.82
C VAL A 161 7.88 -7.92 -27.31
N ASP A 162 9.00 -7.29 -27.65
CA ASP A 162 9.45 -6.97 -29.01
C ASP A 162 8.40 -6.20 -29.84
N GLY A 163 7.62 -5.32 -29.18
CA GLY A 163 6.53 -4.57 -29.80
C GLY A 163 5.35 -5.45 -30.24
N GLY A 164 5.28 -6.68 -29.74
CA GLY A 164 4.19 -7.61 -29.97
C GLY A 164 2.89 -7.20 -29.28
N SER A 165 1.87 -8.04 -29.44
CA SER A 165 0.60 -7.84 -28.74
C SER A 165 0.78 -7.89 -27.23
N LEU A 166 -0.02 -7.08 -26.53
CA LEU A 166 -0.12 -7.12 -25.08
C LEU A 166 -0.54 -8.53 -24.62
N GLN A 167 0.19 -9.06 -23.65
CA GLN A 167 -0.03 -10.33 -22.97
C GLN A 167 -0.41 -10.06 -21.53
N ARG A 168 -1.39 -10.79 -21.01
CA ARG A 168 -1.80 -10.69 -19.60
C ARG A 168 -1.10 -11.78 -18.79
N GLY A 169 -0.43 -11.40 -17.70
CA GLY A 169 0.05 -12.30 -16.67
C GLY A 169 -0.86 -12.24 -15.44
N ILE A 170 -1.20 -13.39 -14.88
CA ILE A 170 -1.97 -13.51 -13.63
C ILE A 170 -1.10 -14.30 -12.66
N GLY A 171 -0.90 -13.79 -11.45
CA GLY A 171 -0.12 -14.49 -10.46
C GLY A 171 -0.21 -13.84 -9.08
N ASP A 172 0.89 -13.90 -8.34
CA ASP A 172 0.88 -13.73 -6.91
C ASP A 172 1.81 -12.59 -6.46
N LEU A 173 1.36 -11.89 -5.41
CA LEU A 173 2.27 -11.29 -4.45
C LEU A 173 2.84 -12.44 -3.62
N GLU A 174 3.92 -13.03 -4.15
CA GLU A 174 4.55 -14.20 -3.56
C GLU A 174 5.03 -13.88 -2.17
N ASN A 175 5.71 -12.77 -1.91
CA ASN A 175 6.11 -12.41 -0.55
C ASN A 175 6.34 -10.91 -0.45
N MET A 176 5.80 -10.28 0.58
CA MET A 176 6.19 -8.93 0.95
C MET A 176 6.51 -8.84 2.42
N VAL A 177 7.63 -8.18 2.73
CA VAL A 177 8.08 -7.90 4.10
C VAL A 177 8.14 -6.39 4.25
N VAL A 178 7.32 -5.87 5.16
CA VAL A 178 7.36 -4.48 5.59
C VAL A 178 8.13 -4.44 6.89
N ASP A 179 9.23 -3.70 6.93
CA ASP A 179 10.07 -3.54 8.10
C ASP A 179 10.01 -2.08 8.56
N PHE A 180 9.23 -1.84 9.63
CA PHE A 180 9.04 -0.50 10.18
C PHE A 180 10.29 0.02 10.92
N ASP A 181 11.17 -0.87 11.37
CA ASP A 181 12.37 -0.47 12.13
C ASP A 181 13.48 0.02 11.19
N SER A 182 13.57 -0.57 10.00
CA SER A 182 14.50 -0.15 8.94
C SER A 182 13.89 0.81 7.93
N GLU A 183 12.58 1.06 7.99
CA GLU A 183 11.83 1.84 7.02
C GLU A 183 11.97 1.31 5.58
N THR A 184 11.87 -0.02 5.42
CA THR A 184 12.01 -0.67 4.11
C THR A 184 10.90 -1.67 3.79
N VAL A 185 10.72 -1.91 2.50
CA VAL A 185 9.87 -2.97 1.96
C VAL A 185 10.70 -3.88 1.03
N THR A 186 10.55 -5.18 1.22
CA THR A 186 10.98 -6.21 0.26
C THR A 186 9.75 -6.84 -0.38
N ILE A 187 9.77 -7.06 -1.70
CA ILE A 187 8.64 -7.58 -2.46
C ILE A 187 9.09 -8.58 -3.54
N ASP A 188 8.36 -9.70 -3.64
CA ASP A 188 8.45 -10.70 -4.70
C ASP A 188 7.07 -10.83 -5.38
N LEU A 189 7.00 -10.46 -6.66
CA LEU A 189 5.80 -10.58 -7.50
C LEU A 189 6.11 -11.54 -8.64
N ARG A 190 5.21 -12.49 -8.92
CA ARG A 190 5.41 -13.44 -10.03
C ARG A 190 4.14 -13.75 -10.78
N THR A 191 4.26 -13.89 -12.09
CA THR A 191 3.23 -14.50 -12.94
C THR A 191 3.84 -15.75 -13.59
N PRO A 192 3.24 -16.95 -13.43
CA PRO A 192 3.66 -18.12 -14.19
C PRO A 192 3.18 -18.02 -15.64
N TYR A 193 3.85 -18.70 -16.57
CA TYR A 193 3.29 -18.98 -17.89
C TYR A 193 2.33 -20.18 -17.79
N ASP A 194 1.03 -19.89 -17.74
CA ASP A 194 -0.04 -20.89 -17.76
C ASP A 194 -1.25 -20.38 -18.57
N PRO A 195 -1.23 -20.56 -19.90
CA PRO A 195 -2.33 -20.14 -20.75
C PRO A 195 -3.66 -20.83 -20.41
N GLY A 196 -3.63 -22.00 -19.77
CA GLY A 196 -4.84 -22.71 -19.32
C GLY A 196 -5.53 -22.01 -18.16
N ALA A 197 -4.79 -21.27 -17.35
CA ALA A 197 -5.28 -20.42 -16.26
C ALA A 197 -5.44 -18.94 -16.66
N GLY A 198 -5.15 -18.59 -17.93
CA GLY A 198 -5.27 -17.22 -18.44
C GLY A 198 -4.04 -16.34 -18.23
N SER A 199 -2.90 -16.92 -17.81
CA SER A 199 -1.62 -16.21 -17.72
C SER A 199 -0.75 -16.52 -18.94
N GLU A 200 -0.62 -15.54 -19.83
CA GLU A 200 0.04 -15.66 -21.13
C GLU A 200 1.53 -15.33 -21.08
N ILE A 201 2.06 -14.85 -19.95
CA ILE A 201 3.46 -14.42 -19.82
C ILE A 201 4.05 -14.75 -18.45
N GLU A 202 5.25 -15.34 -18.45
CA GLU A 202 6.06 -15.50 -17.23
C GLU A 202 6.75 -14.19 -16.89
N THR A 203 6.57 -13.70 -15.66
CA THR A 203 7.26 -12.51 -15.18
C THR A 203 7.65 -12.58 -13.71
N ALA A 204 8.67 -11.82 -13.32
CA ALA A 204 9.10 -11.72 -11.93
C ALA A 204 9.67 -10.33 -11.59
N ILE A 205 9.28 -9.80 -10.43
CA ILE A 205 9.93 -8.67 -9.74
C ILE A 205 10.42 -9.20 -8.39
N GLN A 206 11.71 -9.02 -8.11
CA GLN A 206 12.29 -9.22 -6.78
C GLN A 206 13.01 -7.92 -6.40
N ALA A 207 12.40 -7.14 -5.52
CA ALA A 207 12.96 -5.88 -5.05
C ALA A 207 13.14 -5.91 -3.54
N SER A 208 14.29 -5.44 -3.08
CA SER A 208 14.60 -5.22 -1.67
C SER A 208 14.85 -3.74 -1.43
N ASP A 209 14.80 -3.34 -0.16
CA ASP A 209 15.19 -2.00 0.29
C ASP A 209 14.40 -0.87 -0.39
N LEU A 210 13.15 -1.14 -0.79
CA LEU A 210 12.24 -0.09 -1.24
C LEU A 210 11.92 0.81 -0.05
N SER A 211 11.99 2.13 -0.23
CA SER A 211 11.76 3.07 0.85
C SER A 211 10.33 2.98 1.36
N LEU A 212 10.16 3.05 2.68
CA LEU A 212 8.87 3.10 3.36
C LEU A 212 8.73 4.43 4.10
N ASN A 213 7.61 5.11 3.89
CA ASN A 213 7.20 6.20 4.74
C ASN A 213 6.38 5.63 5.91
N VAL A 214 7.02 5.47 7.06
CA VAL A 214 6.39 4.87 8.25
C VAL A 214 5.25 5.70 8.85
N LEU A 215 5.06 6.95 8.43
CA LEU A 215 3.94 7.78 8.88
C LEU A 215 2.69 7.63 7.99
N THR A 216 2.89 7.42 6.69
CA THR A 216 1.81 7.40 5.69
C THR A 216 1.54 6.01 5.12
N GLY A 217 2.39 5.02 5.43
CA GLY A 217 2.28 3.66 4.90
C GLY A 217 2.66 3.55 3.43
N ALA A 218 3.07 4.65 2.83
CA ALA A 218 3.40 4.73 1.43
C ALA A 218 4.81 4.19 1.20
N PHE A 219 5.02 3.33 0.20
CA PHE A 219 6.32 2.77 -0.12
C PHE A 219 6.57 2.74 -1.63
N GLY A 220 7.81 2.56 -2.04
CA GLY A 220 8.14 2.48 -3.45
C GLY A 220 9.60 2.74 -3.77
N GLY A 221 9.90 2.71 -5.06
CA GLY A 221 11.23 2.96 -5.59
C GLY A 221 11.46 2.32 -6.95
N THR A 222 12.73 2.22 -7.33
CA THR A 222 13.14 1.57 -8.58
C THR A 222 13.02 0.06 -8.46
N VAL A 223 12.50 -0.58 -9.49
CA VAL A 223 12.41 -2.04 -9.60
C VAL A 223 12.98 -2.52 -10.92
N ALA A 224 13.39 -3.78 -10.97
CA ALA A 224 13.68 -4.50 -12.19
C ALA A 224 12.69 -5.66 -12.32
N MET A 225 12.11 -5.79 -13.50
CA MET A 225 11.25 -6.89 -13.85
C MET A 225 11.93 -7.74 -14.91
N THR A 226 11.65 -9.03 -14.87
CA THR A 226 12.10 -9.99 -15.88
C THR A 226 10.92 -10.69 -16.50
N THR A 227 11.10 -11.14 -17.74
CA THR A 227 10.20 -12.08 -18.40
C THR A 227 11.00 -13.19 -19.07
N ARG A 228 10.41 -14.38 -19.16
CA ARG A 228 10.99 -15.53 -19.86
C ARG A 228 10.08 -15.96 -21.01
N SER A 229 10.64 -16.05 -22.20
CA SER A 229 9.94 -16.61 -23.37
C SER A 229 9.65 -18.11 -23.14
N ALA A 230 8.38 -18.49 -23.27
CA ALA A 230 7.98 -19.90 -23.17
C ALA A 230 8.55 -20.77 -24.31
N ASP A 231 8.78 -20.18 -25.49
CA ASP A 231 9.23 -20.90 -26.68
C ASP A 231 10.76 -21.05 -26.74
N THR A 232 11.49 -19.98 -26.35
CA THR A 232 12.95 -19.90 -26.52
C THR A 232 13.72 -19.98 -25.22
N GLY A 233 13.08 -19.71 -24.09
CA GLY A 233 13.72 -19.55 -22.79
C GLY A 233 14.54 -18.28 -22.64
N GLU A 234 14.55 -17.38 -23.64
CA GLU A 234 15.21 -16.07 -23.54
C GLU A 234 14.64 -15.29 -22.35
N ILE A 235 15.53 -14.67 -21.57
CA ILE A 235 15.16 -13.79 -20.47
C ILE A 235 15.41 -12.35 -20.90
N LEU A 236 14.37 -11.52 -20.81
CA LEU A 236 14.47 -10.07 -20.94
C LEU A 236 14.31 -9.43 -19.58
N SER A 237 14.89 -8.25 -19.42
CA SER A 237 14.73 -7.44 -18.22
C SER A 237 14.59 -5.97 -18.59
N SER A 238 13.72 -5.28 -17.84
CA SER A 238 13.52 -3.85 -17.92
C SER A 238 13.43 -3.27 -16.51
N THR A 239 13.91 -2.05 -16.35
CA THR A 239 13.79 -1.29 -15.11
C THR A 239 12.59 -0.37 -15.15
N GLY A 240 12.11 0.02 -13.98
CA GLY A 240 11.07 1.02 -13.84
C GLY A 240 10.80 1.35 -12.38
N GLN A 241 9.55 1.60 -12.05
CA GLN A 241 9.15 2.07 -10.72
C GLN A 241 7.98 1.26 -10.17
N LEU A 242 7.94 1.15 -8.84
CA LEU A 242 6.84 0.58 -8.07
C LEU A 242 6.42 1.56 -7.00
N ARG A 243 5.11 1.71 -6.81
CA ARG A 243 4.51 2.57 -5.80
C ARG A 243 3.32 1.84 -5.15
N GLY A 244 3.34 1.72 -3.83
CA GLY A 244 2.25 1.10 -3.08
C GLY A 244 1.95 1.82 -1.77
N ASN A 245 0.86 1.41 -1.15
CA ASN A 245 0.39 1.88 0.14
C ASN A 245 0.02 0.69 1.03
N LEU A 246 0.13 0.91 2.34
CA LEU A 246 -0.43 0.06 3.40
C LEU A 246 -1.70 0.73 3.92
N ASN A 247 -2.64 -0.04 4.46
CA ASN A 247 -3.57 0.47 5.48
C ASN A 247 -3.18 -0.05 6.86
N GLY A 248 -3.74 0.59 7.86
CA GLY A 248 -3.59 0.19 9.25
C GLY A 248 -3.99 1.32 10.17
N ASP A 249 -4.63 0.98 11.27
CA ASP A 249 -4.90 1.87 12.38
C ASP A 249 -4.33 1.25 13.67
N GLU A 250 -4.56 1.89 14.81
CA GLU A 250 -4.02 1.41 16.09
C GLU A 250 -4.40 -0.05 16.38
N GLU A 251 -5.62 -0.46 16.05
CA GLU A 251 -6.07 -1.84 16.22
C GLU A 251 -5.34 -2.78 15.25
N GLY A 252 -5.33 -2.46 13.95
CA GLY A 252 -4.73 -3.28 12.91
C GLY A 252 -3.20 -3.36 12.95
N LEU A 253 -2.53 -2.33 13.47
CA LEU A 253 -1.08 -2.26 13.65
C LEU A 253 -0.60 -2.90 14.96
N SER A 254 -1.52 -3.26 15.85
CA SER A 254 -1.19 -4.10 16.98
C SER A 254 -0.96 -5.53 16.48
N ARG A 255 0.19 -6.14 16.86
CA ARG A 255 0.59 -7.49 16.42
C ARG A 255 -0.41 -8.62 16.73
N LEU A 256 -1.47 -8.33 17.48
CA LEU A 256 -2.46 -9.31 17.93
C LEU A 256 -3.72 -9.36 17.05
N VAL A 257 -3.89 -8.45 16.10
CA VAL A 257 -5.12 -8.32 15.30
C VAL A 257 -4.87 -8.51 13.79
N GLU A 258 -3.64 -8.29 13.31
CA GLU A 258 -3.14 -8.64 11.95
C GLU A 258 -4.10 -8.34 10.78
N ASN A 259 -4.68 -7.13 10.74
CA ASN A 259 -5.69 -6.74 9.74
C ASN A 259 -5.15 -5.78 8.66
N MET A 260 -3.83 -5.71 8.48
CA MET A 260 -3.24 -4.86 7.45
C MET A 260 -3.44 -5.45 6.05
N THR A 261 -3.57 -4.54 5.09
CA THR A 261 -3.65 -4.83 3.66
C THR A 261 -2.78 -3.85 2.89
N THR A 262 -2.45 -4.22 1.66
CA THR A 262 -1.61 -3.44 0.77
C THR A 262 -2.11 -3.51 -0.65
N SER A 263 -1.86 -2.44 -1.40
CA SER A 263 -2.07 -2.36 -2.83
C SER A 263 -1.07 -1.40 -3.46
N GLY A 264 -0.78 -1.61 -4.73
CA GLY A 264 0.12 -0.74 -5.46
C GLY A 264 0.23 -1.07 -6.94
N LEU A 265 0.97 -0.22 -7.65
CA LEU A 265 1.19 -0.29 -9.08
C LEU A 265 2.69 -0.40 -9.36
N PHE A 266 3.02 -0.96 -10.52
CA PHE A 266 4.37 -0.88 -11.09
C PHE A 266 4.30 -0.65 -12.60
N THR A 267 5.35 -0.05 -13.14
CA THR A 267 5.59 0.10 -14.57
C THR A 267 7.06 -0.08 -14.86
N VAL A 268 7.40 -0.79 -15.94
CA VAL A 268 8.77 -1.04 -16.38
C VAL A 268 8.89 -0.89 -17.89
N GLY A 269 10.10 -0.51 -18.32
CA GLY A 269 10.42 -0.33 -19.72
C GLY A 269 9.96 1.02 -20.27
N GLY A 270 10.69 1.54 -21.24
CA GLY A 270 10.30 2.68 -22.06
C GLY A 270 10.01 2.28 -23.51
N ASP A 271 9.57 3.23 -24.34
CA ASP A 271 9.16 3.01 -25.75
C ASP A 271 10.18 2.24 -26.61
N SER A 272 11.48 2.35 -26.29
CA SER A 272 12.56 1.67 -27.02
C SER A 272 12.89 0.27 -26.51
N ASP A 273 12.34 -0.12 -25.37
CA ASP A 273 12.70 -1.37 -24.71
C ASP A 273 11.96 -2.55 -25.33
N ARG A 274 12.67 -3.68 -25.42
CA ARG A 274 12.10 -4.93 -25.91
C ARG A 274 11.04 -5.48 -24.97
N PHE A 275 11.06 -5.12 -23.70
CA PHE A 275 10.10 -5.58 -22.70
C PHE A 275 9.53 -4.38 -21.96
N GLN A 276 8.22 -4.25 -22.00
CA GLN A 276 7.47 -3.22 -21.31
C GLN A 276 6.34 -3.89 -20.55
N ALA A 277 6.05 -3.42 -19.34
CA ALA A 277 4.94 -3.94 -18.58
C ALA A 277 4.40 -2.91 -17.59
N ASP A 278 3.07 -2.89 -17.48
CA ASP A 278 2.36 -2.23 -16.38
C ASP A 278 1.67 -3.30 -15.54
N GLY A 279 1.52 -3.07 -14.25
CA GLY A 279 0.81 -4.01 -13.41
C GLY A 279 0.37 -3.46 -12.08
N VAL A 280 -0.39 -4.31 -11.40
CA VAL A 280 -1.00 -4.04 -10.10
C VAL A 280 -0.80 -5.23 -9.19
N PHE A 281 -0.67 -4.97 -7.91
CA PHE A 281 -0.60 -6.00 -6.87
C PHE A 281 -1.45 -5.59 -5.67
N TRP A 282 -1.87 -6.60 -4.90
CA TRP A 282 -2.62 -6.42 -3.67
C TRP A 282 -2.33 -7.56 -2.70
N GLY A 283 -2.61 -7.36 -1.42
CA GLY A 283 -2.49 -8.43 -0.44
C GLY A 283 -2.96 -8.07 0.95
N SER A 284 -2.91 -9.07 1.83
CA SER A 284 -3.16 -8.93 3.27
C SER A 284 -1.97 -9.46 4.06
N GLN A 285 -1.83 -8.94 5.27
CA GLN A 285 -0.96 -9.51 6.27
C GLN A 285 -1.35 -10.98 6.52
N LEU A 286 -0.34 -11.82 6.75
CA LEU A 286 -0.54 -13.20 7.18
C LEU A 286 -0.92 -13.22 8.65
N ASN A 287 -2.01 -13.91 8.97
CA ASN A 287 -2.33 -14.23 10.35
C ASN A 287 -1.48 -15.41 10.81
N TYR A 288 -0.55 -15.19 11.72
CA TYR A 288 0.06 -16.28 12.47
C TYR A 288 -0.86 -16.61 13.65
N GLU A 289 -1.80 -17.54 13.45
CA GLU A 289 -2.43 -18.19 14.60
C GLU A 289 -1.36 -18.95 15.39
N ASP A 290 -1.22 -18.63 16.69
CA ASP A 290 -0.33 -19.31 17.66
C ASP A 290 -0.53 -20.84 17.72
#